data_AF-A0A8W8HXX3-F1
#
_entry.id   AF-A0A8W8HXX3-F1
#
_cell.length_a   1.000
_cell.length_b   1.000
_cell.length_c   1.000
_cell.angle_alpha   90.00
_cell.angle_beta   90.00
_cell.angle_gamma   90.00
#
_symmetry.space_group_name_H-M   'P 1'
#
loop_
_entity.id
_entity.type
_entity.pdbx_description
1 polymer ?
#
loop_
_entity_poly.entity_id
_entity_poly.type
_entity_poly.pdbx_seq_one_letter_code
_entity_poly.pdbx_strand_id
1 'polypeptide(L)'
;MPFTAGVDVFAQNIRKELNPYVFPPFGMVFPVLSFLKEQEIPVGSVDVQVLDERLKELDARRSSSLDSKRQDCLKREITEFLVRMSGRELTSCTPEDIRRFLVWKDQCGKSQVHKIDCRFLGNKRLFDCNCPVRLASGTVSLMIDRLVNIFHEMGCEKSWNMALGLGNPAASSQVKDYLVPKQAKPIFLTKVKAIVGYIGGRLSMSSVSVRERYILLRDQAWFKLQFFAGDRAGDLANLVAQEVKWLRDYSGIVFNHTFGKTLRGGERRSNMFVVKRCDDEVICPVVGLQDFVSGCKDLGVDLSCGYLFRVVTEDARVLDQPVSYSVVYDRLRVYLRKPGVDEGETPHSFRAGFAVALAMSGSVSEVGQIMRHVGWFGEGSAEYYSRLPALVESDCVA
;
A
#
# COMPACT_ATOMS: atom_id res chain seq x y z
N MET A 1 29.66 23.26 -0.15
CA MET A 1 28.57 23.00 0.82
C MET A 1 27.29 23.58 0.25
N PRO A 2 26.26 22.77 -0.08
CA PRO A 2 25.08 23.28 -0.73
C PRO A 2 23.99 23.61 0.30
N PHE A 3 23.59 24.88 0.35
CA PHE A 3 22.24 25.26 0.69
C PHE A 3 21.44 25.28 -0.61
N THR A 4 20.42 24.44 -0.74
CA THR A 4 19.38 24.61 -1.76
C THR A 4 18.06 24.88 -1.06
N ALA A 5 17.65 26.14 -1.19
CA ALA A 5 16.36 26.66 -0.76
C ALA A 5 15.24 26.06 -1.62
N GLY A 6 14.18 25.59 -0.98
CA GLY A 6 12.90 25.29 -1.64
C GLY A 6 12.19 26.59 -1.99
N VAL A 7 11.89 26.78 -3.27
CA VAL A 7 11.14 27.92 -3.79
C VAL A 7 9.66 27.54 -3.85
N ASP A 8 8.82 28.24 -3.09
CA ASP A 8 7.36 28.08 -3.07
C ASP A 8 6.73 29.04 -4.11
N VAL A 9 6.03 28.50 -5.10
CA VAL A 9 5.62 29.20 -6.33
C VAL A 9 4.21 29.81 -6.23
N PHE A 10 3.50 29.73 -5.09
CA PHE A 10 2.12 30.25 -4.98
C PHE A 10 1.86 31.29 -3.89
N ALA A 11 2.89 31.97 -3.37
CA ALA A 11 2.73 33.01 -2.35
C ALA A 11 3.09 34.43 -2.83
N GLN A 12 2.90 34.77 -4.11
CA GLN A 12 3.17 36.14 -4.58
C GLN A 12 1.88 36.90 -4.91
N ASN A 13 1.64 37.93 -4.10
CA ASN A 13 0.67 39.03 -4.21
C ASN A 13 -0.57 39.01 -3.30
N ILE A 14 -0.34 38.93 -1.98
CA ILE A 14 -1.24 39.53 -1.00
C ILE A 14 -0.49 40.69 -0.35
N ARG A 15 -1.04 41.91 -0.42
CA ARG A 15 -0.48 43.08 0.30
C ARG A 15 -0.53 42.81 1.80
N LYS A 16 0.57 43.11 2.50
CA LYS A 16 0.81 42.83 3.94
C LYS A 16 -0.28 43.31 4.90
N GLU A 17 -1.12 44.24 4.47
CA GLU A 17 -2.11 44.94 5.31
C GLU A 17 -3.46 44.21 5.41
N LEU A 18 -3.70 43.16 4.61
CA LEU A 18 -5.00 42.45 4.53
C LEU A 18 -4.94 40.96 4.92
N ASN A 19 -3.87 40.51 5.59
CA ASN A 19 -3.78 39.13 6.10
C ASN A 19 -3.95 39.10 7.63
N PRO A 20 -5.13 38.69 8.17
CA PRO A 20 -5.35 38.56 9.60
C PRO A 20 -4.63 37.35 10.26
N TYR A 21 -3.80 36.62 9.51
CA TYR A 21 -3.02 35.47 10.00
C TYR A 21 -1.49 35.66 9.90
N VAL A 22 -1.00 36.88 10.17
CA VAL A 22 0.44 37.10 10.42
C VAL A 22 0.73 36.94 11.91
N PHE A 23 1.08 35.72 12.32
CA PHE A 23 1.89 35.55 13.53
C PHE A 23 3.34 35.96 13.20
N PRO A 24 4.01 36.79 14.02
CA PRO A 24 5.35 37.29 13.71
C PRO A 24 6.38 36.16 13.80
N PRO A 25 7.27 36.00 12.80
CA PRO A 25 8.42 35.12 12.93
C PRO A 25 9.47 35.82 13.81
N PHE A 26 10.04 35.08 14.78
CA PHE A 26 11.15 35.49 15.65
C PHE A 26 10.85 36.40 16.86
N GLY A 27 9.68 36.24 17.49
CA GLY A 27 9.39 36.88 18.79
C GLY A 27 9.36 35.95 20.01
N MET A 28 9.32 34.62 19.86
CA MET A 28 9.03 33.71 20.98
C MET A 28 10.20 32.85 21.46
N VAL A 29 11.36 32.85 20.80
CA VAL A 29 12.49 32.04 21.31
C VAL A 29 13.01 32.62 22.63
N PHE A 30 13.12 33.95 22.74
CA PHE A 30 13.54 34.60 23.97
C PHE A 30 12.49 34.56 25.09
N PRO A 31 11.20 34.89 24.86
CA PRO A 31 10.17 34.75 25.88
C PRO A 31 9.92 33.32 26.32
N VAL A 32 10.06 32.32 25.44
CA VAL A 32 9.95 30.90 25.82
C VAL A 32 11.19 30.45 26.61
N LEU A 33 12.40 30.89 26.25
CA LEU A 33 13.59 30.63 27.05
C LEU A 33 13.56 31.36 28.40
N SER A 34 13.04 32.58 28.46
CA SER A 34 12.82 33.32 29.71
C SER A 34 11.72 32.67 30.54
N PHE A 35 10.61 32.24 29.94
CA PHE A 35 9.55 31.49 30.60
C PHE A 35 10.05 30.14 31.14
N LEU A 36 10.88 29.41 30.39
CA LEU A 36 11.52 28.16 30.83
C LEU A 36 12.63 28.38 31.88
N LYS A 37 13.13 29.61 32.03
CA LYS A 37 14.16 29.99 33.02
C LYS A 37 13.56 30.63 34.28
N GLU A 38 12.36 31.23 34.16
CA GLU A 38 11.53 31.75 35.26
C GLU A 38 10.65 30.66 35.90
N GLN A 39 10.27 29.64 35.12
CA GLN A 39 9.82 28.37 35.66
C GLN A 39 11.08 27.61 36.06
N GLU A 40 11.51 27.67 37.32
CA GLU A 40 12.39 26.64 37.90
C GLU A 40 11.64 25.30 37.81
N ILE A 41 11.59 24.69 36.62
CA ILE A 41 11.16 23.32 36.45
C ILE A 41 12.19 22.54 37.24
N PRO A 42 11.79 21.87 38.35
CA PRO A 42 12.72 21.02 39.05
C PRO A 42 13.20 20.04 37.99
N VAL A 43 14.52 19.94 37.78
CA VAL A 43 15.07 18.73 37.18
C VAL A 43 14.80 17.65 38.22
N GLY A 44 13.55 17.17 38.22
CA GLY A 44 13.11 16.10 39.08
C GLY A 44 14.03 14.94 38.78
N SER A 45 14.63 14.38 39.84
CA SER A 45 15.48 13.21 39.74
C SER A 45 14.78 12.20 38.83
N VAL A 46 15.44 11.85 37.71
CA VAL A 46 14.95 10.79 36.84
C VAL A 46 14.93 9.53 37.69
N ASP A 47 13.73 9.09 38.04
CA ASP A 47 13.56 7.88 38.83
C ASP A 47 13.83 6.69 37.91
N VAL A 48 15.07 6.22 37.96
CA VAL A 48 15.56 5.08 37.18
C VAL A 48 14.73 3.84 37.50
N GLN A 49 14.19 3.70 38.71
CA GLN A 49 13.35 2.55 39.08
C GLN A 49 12.03 2.57 38.31
N VAL A 50 11.39 3.73 38.15
CA VAL A 50 10.16 3.87 37.35
C VAL A 50 10.43 3.58 35.87
N LEU A 51 11.58 3.98 35.34
CA LEU A 51 11.98 3.65 33.97
C LEU A 51 12.24 2.15 33.79
N ASP A 52 12.94 1.52 34.74
CA ASP A 52 13.24 0.09 34.72
C ASP A 52 11.97 -0.76 34.87
N GLU A 53 11.04 -0.35 35.72
CA GLU A 53 9.71 -0.97 35.83
C GLU A 53 8.93 -0.87 34.52
N ARG A 54 8.97 0.30 33.87
CA ARG A 54 8.31 0.49 32.58
C ARG A 54 8.96 -0.32 31.46
N LEU A 55 10.28 -0.45 31.45
CA LEU A 55 11.01 -1.31 30.52
C LEU A 55 10.63 -2.78 30.73
N LYS A 56 10.61 -3.26 31.99
CA LYS A 56 10.14 -4.62 32.32
C LYS A 56 8.70 -4.87 31.86
N GLU A 57 7.81 -3.89 32.02
CA GLU A 57 6.43 -3.99 31.55
C GLU A 57 6.36 -4.08 30.01
N LEU A 58 7.15 -3.28 29.30
CA LEU A 58 7.23 -3.31 27.83
C LEU A 58 7.80 -4.64 27.32
N ASP A 59 8.81 -5.19 27.99
CA ASP A 59 9.39 -6.49 27.68
C ASP A 59 8.37 -7.62 27.93
N ALA A 60 7.66 -7.59 29.07
CA ALA A 60 6.59 -8.54 29.35
C ALA A 60 5.46 -8.49 28.29
N ARG A 61 5.07 -7.29 27.87
CA ARG A 61 4.10 -7.09 26.77
C ARG A 61 4.62 -7.64 25.44
N ARG A 62 5.91 -7.44 25.13
CA ARG A 62 6.55 -7.97 23.92
C ARG A 62 6.58 -9.50 23.90
N SER A 63 6.95 -10.14 25.02
CA SER A 63 6.94 -11.60 25.18
C SER A 63 5.53 -12.19 25.15
N SER A 64 4.51 -11.44 25.60
CA SER A 64 3.11 -11.88 25.52
C SER A 64 2.44 -11.66 24.15
N SER A 65 3.13 -10.97 23.23
CA SER A 65 2.56 -10.54 21.96
C SER A 65 2.17 -11.72 21.06
N LEU A 66 1.14 -11.51 20.25
CA LEU A 66 0.71 -12.46 19.22
C LEU A 66 1.84 -12.83 18.23
N ASP A 67 2.81 -11.94 18.04
CA ASP A 67 3.92 -12.17 17.12
C ASP A 67 4.98 -13.09 17.70
N SER A 68 5.35 -12.90 18.99
CA SER A 68 6.23 -13.82 19.72
C SER A 68 5.65 -15.24 19.78
N LYS A 69 4.35 -15.38 20.09
CA LYS A 69 3.67 -16.68 20.08
C LYS A 69 3.70 -17.37 18.71
N ARG A 70 3.58 -16.59 17.62
CA ARG A 70 3.67 -17.12 16.25
C ARG A 70 5.09 -17.54 15.88
N GLN A 71 6.10 -16.82 16.38
CA GLN A 71 7.51 -17.17 16.22
C GLN A 71 7.84 -18.47 16.97
N ASP A 72 7.38 -18.63 18.21
CA ASP A 72 7.58 -19.86 18.99
C ASP A 72 6.91 -21.08 18.34
N CYS A 73 5.70 -20.90 17.83
CA CYS A 73 5.01 -21.96 17.09
C CYS A 73 5.81 -22.37 15.85
N LEU A 74 6.31 -21.40 15.07
CA LEU A 74 7.11 -21.66 13.89
C LEU A 74 8.43 -22.37 14.23
N LYS A 75 9.08 -21.98 15.35
CA LYS A 75 10.30 -22.62 15.87
C LYS A 75 10.07 -24.09 16.21
N ARG A 76 8.94 -24.42 16.85
CA ARG A 76 8.58 -25.82 17.14
C ARG A 76 8.35 -26.59 15.85
N GLU A 77 7.58 -26.04 14.91
CA GLU A 77 7.27 -26.70 13.63
C GLU A 77 8.52 -27.00 12.79
N ILE A 78 9.46 -26.06 12.70
CA ILE A 78 10.71 -26.31 11.95
C ILE A 78 11.58 -27.34 12.68
N THR A 79 11.62 -27.34 14.00
CA THR A 79 12.38 -28.34 14.78
C THR A 79 11.84 -29.74 14.52
N GLU A 80 10.53 -29.92 14.64
CA GLU A 80 9.85 -31.20 14.38
C GLU A 80 10.06 -31.66 12.94
N PHE A 81 10.01 -30.74 11.97
CA PHE A 81 10.27 -31.03 10.58
C PHE A 81 11.72 -31.50 10.34
N LEU A 82 12.71 -30.80 10.90
CA LEU A 82 14.14 -31.14 10.71
C LEU A 82 14.48 -32.52 11.30
N VAL A 83 13.95 -32.83 12.49
CA VAL A 83 14.09 -34.14 13.12
C VAL A 83 13.48 -35.23 12.24
N ARG A 84 12.27 -34.99 11.72
CA ARG A 84 11.53 -35.98 10.91
C ARG A 84 12.14 -36.22 9.53
N MET A 85 12.62 -35.17 8.86
CA MET A 85 13.01 -35.23 7.44
C MET A 85 14.51 -35.39 7.23
N SER A 86 15.32 -34.77 8.10
CA SER A 86 16.77 -34.70 7.93
C SER A 86 17.55 -35.35 9.07
N GLY A 87 16.88 -35.72 10.18
CA GLY A 87 17.52 -36.15 11.42
C GLY A 87 18.41 -35.07 12.05
N ARG A 88 18.18 -33.80 11.69
CA ARG A 88 19.01 -32.65 12.09
C ARG A 88 18.35 -31.86 13.21
N GLU A 89 19.20 -31.18 13.96
CA GLU A 89 18.78 -30.14 14.90
C GLU A 89 18.83 -28.76 14.24
N LEU A 90 18.15 -27.78 14.85
CA LEU A 90 18.18 -26.38 14.42
C LEU A 90 19.62 -25.84 14.26
N THR A 91 20.54 -26.23 15.14
CA THR A 91 21.95 -25.78 15.14
C THR A 91 22.75 -26.26 13.92
N SER A 92 22.32 -27.34 13.27
CA SER A 92 22.97 -27.93 12.08
C SER A 92 22.15 -27.76 10.81
N CYS A 93 21.17 -26.86 10.85
CA CYS A 93 20.26 -26.58 9.75
C CYS A 93 20.99 -25.90 8.59
N THR A 94 20.76 -26.38 7.36
CA THR A 94 21.29 -25.77 6.14
C THR A 94 20.24 -24.93 5.42
N PRO A 95 20.64 -24.02 4.50
CA PRO A 95 19.70 -23.30 3.64
C PRO A 95 18.76 -24.23 2.86
N GLU A 96 19.25 -25.39 2.45
CA GLU A 96 18.47 -26.38 1.72
C GLU A 96 17.40 -27.04 2.60
N ASP A 97 17.69 -27.28 3.89
CA ASP A 97 16.68 -27.73 4.85
C ASP A 97 15.58 -26.67 5.03
N ILE A 98 15.94 -25.38 5.08
CA ILE A 98 14.96 -24.29 5.10
C ILE A 98 14.10 -24.30 3.85
N ARG A 99 14.69 -24.47 2.65
CA ARG A 99 13.92 -24.54 1.41
C ARG A 99 12.93 -25.70 1.41
N ARG A 100 13.33 -26.88 1.89
CA ARG A 100 12.43 -28.04 2.04
C ARG A 100 11.31 -27.77 3.03
N PHE A 101 11.61 -27.13 4.16
CA PHE A 101 10.60 -26.71 5.13
C PHE A 101 9.58 -25.76 4.51
N LEU A 102 10.04 -24.75 3.74
CA LEU A 102 9.15 -23.82 3.04
C LEU A 102 8.27 -24.55 2.02
N VAL A 103 8.82 -25.47 1.23
CA VAL A 103 8.04 -26.30 0.29
C VAL A 103 6.97 -27.12 1.01
N TRP A 104 7.31 -27.75 2.13
CA TRP A 104 6.36 -28.51 2.93
C TRP A 104 5.25 -27.62 3.48
N LYS A 105 5.58 -26.43 3.97
CA LYS A 105 4.59 -25.44 4.43
C LYS A 105 3.70 -24.90 3.31
N ASP A 106 4.26 -24.72 2.11
CA ASP A 106 3.54 -24.19 0.95
C ASP A 106 2.35 -25.08 0.56
N GLN A 107 2.50 -26.40 0.73
CA GLN A 107 1.44 -27.39 0.48
C GLN A 107 0.20 -27.22 1.37
N CYS A 108 0.34 -26.56 2.53
CA CYS A 108 -0.76 -26.24 3.43
C CYS A 108 -1.52 -24.95 3.03
N GLY A 109 -1.21 -24.36 1.88
CA GLY A 109 -1.89 -23.17 1.38
C GLY A 109 -3.36 -23.39 1.01
N LYS A 110 -4.00 -22.32 0.55
CA LYS A 110 -5.40 -22.35 0.04
C LYS A 110 -5.51 -22.00 -1.44
N SER A 111 -4.41 -21.59 -2.08
CA SER A 111 -4.40 -21.12 -3.46
C SER A 111 -3.74 -22.16 -4.36
N GLN A 112 -4.49 -22.75 -5.29
CA GLN A 112 -3.93 -23.66 -6.29
C GLN A 112 -3.26 -22.85 -7.41
N VAL A 113 -1.98 -23.10 -7.67
CA VAL A 113 -1.21 -22.44 -8.72
C VAL A 113 -1.13 -23.37 -9.91
N HIS A 114 -2.03 -23.15 -10.85
CA HIS A 114 -2.13 -23.92 -12.09
C HIS A 114 -0.88 -23.75 -12.97
N LYS A 115 -0.35 -24.87 -13.49
CA LYS A 115 0.70 -24.88 -14.51
C LYS A 115 0.17 -24.28 -15.82
N ILE A 116 1.07 -23.83 -16.70
CA ILE A 116 0.72 -23.16 -17.96
C ILE A 116 -0.15 -24.06 -18.86
N ASP A 117 0.08 -25.37 -18.82
CA ASP A 117 -0.65 -26.42 -19.54
C ASP A 117 -1.91 -26.91 -18.80
N CYS A 118 -2.23 -26.35 -17.64
CA CYS A 118 -3.39 -26.79 -16.86
C CYS A 118 -4.69 -26.21 -17.43
N ARG A 119 -5.66 -27.09 -17.70
CA ARG A 119 -7.03 -26.71 -18.13
C ARG A 119 -7.76 -25.73 -17.22
N PHE A 120 -7.33 -25.61 -15.95
CA PHE A 120 -7.93 -24.72 -14.96
C PHE A 120 -7.15 -23.41 -14.77
N LEU A 121 -6.11 -23.15 -15.57
CA LEU A 121 -5.31 -21.92 -15.51
C LEU A 121 -6.21 -20.67 -15.48
N GLY A 122 -5.94 -19.77 -14.52
CA GLY A 122 -6.72 -18.53 -14.31
C GLY A 122 -7.90 -18.65 -13.34
N ASN A 123 -8.26 -19.86 -12.90
CA ASN A 123 -9.28 -20.07 -11.88
C ASN A 123 -8.70 -20.01 -10.45
N LYS A 124 -9.57 -19.68 -9.47
CA LYS A 124 -9.18 -19.47 -8.05
C LYS A 124 -9.74 -20.52 -7.09
N ARG A 125 -10.65 -21.39 -7.56
CA ARG A 125 -11.20 -22.46 -6.75
C ARG A 125 -10.20 -23.63 -6.71
N LEU A 126 -10.28 -24.45 -5.67
CA LEU A 126 -9.56 -25.71 -5.64
C LEU A 126 -10.21 -26.66 -6.64
N PHE A 127 -9.41 -27.18 -7.56
CA PHE A 127 -9.80 -28.21 -8.51
C PHE A 127 -8.98 -29.46 -8.26
N ASP A 128 -9.56 -30.59 -8.61
CA ASP A 128 -8.83 -31.85 -8.67
C ASP A 128 -7.88 -31.83 -9.89
N CYS A 129 -6.67 -31.32 -9.67
CA CYS A 129 -5.57 -31.34 -10.62
C CYS A 129 -4.23 -31.39 -9.90
N ASN A 130 -3.20 -31.89 -10.59
CA ASN A 130 -1.84 -32.06 -10.06
C ASN A 130 -1.06 -30.74 -9.92
N CYS A 131 -1.76 -29.60 -9.84
CA CYS A 131 -1.14 -28.29 -9.68
C CYS A 131 -0.89 -28.00 -8.20
N PRO A 132 0.29 -27.44 -7.85
CA PRO A 132 0.65 -27.21 -6.45
C PRO A 132 -0.28 -26.21 -5.79
N VAL A 133 -0.64 -26.48 -4.54
CA VAL A 133 -1.24 -25.49 -3.66
C VAL A 133 -0.12 -24.71 -2.99
N ARG A 134 -0.29 -23.39 -2.89
CA ARG A 134 0.71 -22.48 -2.36
C ARG A 134 0.12 -21.52 -1.32
N LEU A 135 0.96 -21.12 -0.38
CA LEU A 135 0.76 -19.98 0.49
C LEU A 135 0.90 -18.67 -0.32
N ALA A 136 0.34 -17.59 0.21
CA ALA A 136 0.56 -16.27 -0.36
C ALA A 136 2.04 -15.88 -0.19
N SER A 137 2.64 -15.28 -1.22
CA SER A 137 4.06 -14.86 -1.19
C SER A 137 4.40 -13.98 0.03
N GLY A 138 3.50 -13.07 0.43
CA GLY A 138 3.68 -12.27 1.64
C GLY A 138 3.68 -13.08 2.95
N THR A 139 2.93 -14.18 3.01
CA THR A 139 2.95 -15.11 4.15
C THR A 139 4.30 -15.84 4.22
N VAL A 140 4.81 -16.29 3.07
CA VAL A 140 6.12 -16.95 2.98
C VAL A 140 7.25 -15.97 3.34
N SER A 141 7.19 -14.73 2.87
CA SER A 141 8.16 -13.68 3.25
C SER A 141 8.20 -13.44 4.75
N LEU A 142 7.03 -13.26 5.39
CA LEU A 142 6.92 -13.10 6.83
C LEU A 142 7.45 -14.32 7.60
N MET A 143 7.26 -15.53 7.07
CA MET A 143 7.83 -16.73 7.64
C MET A 143 9.35 -16.74 7.54
N ILE A 144 9.93 -16.37 6.39
CA ILE A 144 11.38 -16.25 6.22
C ILE A 144 11.95 -15.22 7.21
N ASP A 145 11.32 -14.05 7.36
CA ASP A 145 11.77 -13.03 8.32
C ASP A 145 11.75 -13.56 9.76
N ARG A 146 10.71 -14.31 10.14
CA ARG A 146 10.65 -14.96 11.46
C ARG A 146 11.70 -16.05 11.63
N LEU A 147 11.97 -16.85 10.59
CA LEU A 147 13.05 -17.84 10.64
C LEU A 147 14.40 -17.16 10.82
N VAL A 148 14.65 -16.06 10.12
CA VAL A 148 15.86 -15.24 10.30
C VAL A 148 15.98 -14.79 11.76
N ASN A 149 14.91 -14.30 12.37
CA ASN A 149 14.92 -13.90 13.79
C ASN A 149 15.16 -15.09 14.74
N ILE A 150 14.54 -16.24 14.49
CA ILE A 150 14.74 -17.46 15.30
C ILE A 150 16.21 -17.88 15.31
N PHE A 151 16.87 -17.93 14.13
CA PHE A 151 18.29 -18.26 14.06
C PHE A 151 19.16 -17.18 14.69
N HIS A 152 18.77 -15.90 14.58
CA HIS A 152 19.50 -14.81 15.22
C HIS A 152 19.45 -14.90 16.75
N GLU A 153 18.30 -15.23 17.33
CA GLU A 153 18.15 -15.49 18.78
C GLU A 153 18.94 -16.71 19.25
N MET A 154 19.24 -17.64 18.35
CA MET A 154 20.12 -18.79 18.61
C MET A 154 21.63 -18.46 18.46
N GLY A 155 21.97 -17.20 18.17
CA GLY A 155 23.35 -16.74 18.04
C GLY A 155 23.90 -16.77 16.62
N CYS A 156 23.09 -17.07 15.59
CA CYS A 156 23.54 -16.95 14.21
C CYS A 156 23.67 -15.46 13.80
N GLU A 157 24.71 -15.14 13.04
CA GLU A 157 24.85 -13.84 12.39
C GLU A 157 23.70 -13.60 11.39
N LYS A 158 23.30 -12.34 11.17
CA LYS A 158 22.14 -12.02 10.32
C LYS A 158 22.31 -12.38 8.85
N SER A 159 23.52 -12.68 8.40
CA SER A 159 23.84 -13.07 7.02
C SER A 159 24.27 -14.52 6.91
N TRP A 160 24.10 -15.11 5.74
CA TRP A 160 24.65 -16.42 5.39
C TRP A 160 25.90 -16.26 4.54
N ASN A 161 26.99 -16.92 4.92
CA ASN A 161 28.20 -17.01 4.11
C ASN A 161 28.24 -18.36 3.38
N MET A 162 28.01 -18.32 2.06
CA MET A 162 28.02 -19.51 1.21
C MET A 162 29.37 -20.23 1.17
N ALA A 163 30.49 -19.49 1.20
CA ALA A 163 31.83 -20.06 1.08
C ALA A 163 32.25 -20.82 2.35
N LEU A 164 31.83 -20.32 3.52
CA LEU A 164 32.14 -20.94 4.81
C LEU A 164 31.06 -21.91 5.29
N GLY A 165 29.85 -21.87 4.70
CA GLY A 165 28.71 -22.63 5.19
C GLY A 165 28.27 -22.21 6.60
N LEU A 166 28.51 -20.94 6.96
CA LEU A 166 28.29 -20.38 8.29
C LEU A 166 27.35 -19.17 8.23
N GLY A 167 26.71 -18.88 9.37
CA GLY A 167 25.76 -17.78 9.52
C GLY A 167 24.32 -18.26 9.59
N ASN A 168 23.36 -17.40 9.24
CA ASN A 168 21.94 -17.71 9.35
C ASN A 168 21.40 -18.38 8.08
N PRO A 169 21.02 -19.67 8.12
CA PRO A 169 20.62 -20.41 6.93
C PRO A 169 19.36 -19.84 6.27
N ALA A 170 18.46 -19.22 7.04
CA ALA A 170 17.25 -18.57 6.51
C ALA A 170 17.54 -17.24 5.78
N ALA A 171 18.70 -16.63 6.03
CA ALA A 171 19.12 -15.41 5.35
C ALA A 171 19.81 -15.66 3.99
N SER A 172 20.04 -16.92 3.63
CA SER A 172 20.68 -17.32 2.36
C SER A 172 19.91 -16.83 1.14
N SER A 173 20.62 -16.43 0.09
CA SER A 173 20.02 -16.08 -1.21
C SER A 173 19.17 -17.24 -1.76
N GLN A 174 19.60 -18.48 -1.56
CA GLN A 174 18.86 -19.67 -2.00
C GLN A 174 17.47 -19.79 -1.36
N VAL A 175 17.31 -19.29 -0.12
CA VAL A 175 16.02 -19.22 0.58
C VAL A 175 15.19 -18.06 0.05
N LYS A 176 15.82 -16.90 -0.23
CA LYS A 176 15.15 -15.75 -0.83
C LYS A 176 14.65 -16.02 -2.25
N ASP A 177 15.38 -16.82 -3.04
CA ASP A 177 15.00 -17.23 -4.40
C ASP A 177 13.70 -18.05 -4.43
N TYR A 178 13.29 -18.60 -3.28
CA TYR A 178 11.98 -19.25 -3.14
C TYR A 178 10.82 -18.26 -3.35
N LEU A 179 11.04 -16.97 -3.03
CA LEU A 179 10.12 -15.90 -3.34
C LEU A 179 10.31 -15.50 -4.79
N VAL A 180 9.66 -16.19 -5.74
CA VAL A 180 9.52 -15.66 -7.10
C VAL A 180 8.63 -14.41 -7.01
N PRO A 181 9.17 -13.19 -7.20
CA PRO A 181 8.40 -12.00 -6.96
C PRO A 181 7.38 -11.81 -8.09
N LYS A 182 6.10 -12.07 -7.81
CA LYS A 182 5.02 -11.67 -8.73
C LYS A 182 4.73 -10.20 -8.54
N GLN A 183 5.38 -9.36 -9.33
CA GLN A 183 5.06 -7.94 -9.41
C GLN A 183 3.73 -7.73 -10.15
N ALA A 184 2.97 -6.72 -9.74
CA ALA A 184 1.74 -6.35 -10.42
C ALA A 184 2.07 -5.79 -11.82
N LYS A 185 1.36 -6.28 -12.85
CA LYS A 185 1.43 -5.69 -14.19
C LYS A 185 0.89 -4.26 -14.16
N PRO A 186 1.58 -3.24 -14.70
CA PRO A 186 1.07 -1.86 -14.69
C PRO A 186 -0.26 -1.72 -15.45
N ILE A 187 -1.21 -0.95 -14.90
CA ILE A 187 -2.40 -0.47 -15.64
C ILE A 187 -2.08 0.92 -16.18
N PHE A 188 -2.05 1.08 -17.49
CA PHE A 188 -1.88 2.38 -18.14
C PHE A 188 -3.22 3.05 -18.47
N LEU A 189 -3.17 4.34 -18.84
CA LEU A 189 -4.34 5.17 -19.16
C LEU A 189 -5.26 4.55 -20.22
N THR A 190 -4.73 3.78 -21.17
CA THR A 190 -5.53 3.06 -22.18
C THR A 190 -6.50 2.06 -21.54
N LYS A 191 -6.04 1.28 -20.56
CA LYS A 191 -6.91 0.36 -19.80
C LYS A 191 -7.84 1.09 -18.84
N VAL A 192 -7.41 2.21 -18.25
CA VAL A 192 -8.30 3.08 -17.46
C VAL A 192 -9.46 3.57 -18.34
N LYS A 193 -9.17 4.06 -19.55
CA LYS A 193 -10.19 4.46 -20.56
C LYS A 193 -11.14 3.31 -20.89
N ALA A 194 -10.64 2.11 -21.11
CA ALA A 194 -11.48 0.94 -21.39
C ALA A 194 -12.43 0.62 -20.22
N ILE A 195 -11.93 0.65 -18.98
CA ILE A 195 -12.73 0.44 -17.76
C ILE A 195 -13.83 1.50 -17.65
N VAL A 196 -13.46 2.79 -17.69
CA VAL A 196 -14.44 3.88 -17.49
C VAL A 196 -15.43 3.97 -18.65
N GLY A 197 -15.00 3.67 -19.88
CA GLY A 197 -15.86 3.59 -21.06
C GLY A 197 -16.90 2.47 -20.92
N TYR A 198 -16.50 1.28 -20.48
CA TYR A 198 -17.45 0.20 -20.19
C TYR A 198 -18.45 0.60 -19.09
N ILE A 199 -17.98 1.19 -17.99
CA ILE A 199 -18.85 1.63 -16.90
C ILE A 199 -19.83 2.72 -17.37
N GLY A 200 -19.35 3.71 -18.13
CA GLY A 200 -20.17 4.78 -18.71
C GLY A 200 -21.25 4.23 -19.65
N GLY A 201 -20.89 3.27 -20.51
CA GLY A 201 -21.86 2.58 -21.37
C GLY A 201 -22.90 1.76 -20.60
N ARG A 202 -22.56 1.24 -19.41
CA ARG A 202 -23.55 0.62 -18.53
C ARG A 202 -24.45 1.66 -17.88
N LEU A 203 -23.91 2.77 -17.39
CA LEU A 203 -24.67 3.84 -16.72
C LEU A 203 -25.71 4.51 -17.63
N SER A 204 -25.49 4.53 -18.94
CA SER A 204 -26.43 5.07 -19.94
C SER A 204 -27.62 4.15 -20.23
N MET A 205 -27.60 2.89 -19.77
CA MET A 205 -28.71 1.97 -19.96
C MET A 205 -29.87 2.30 -19.01
N SER A 206 -31.10 2.31 -19.52
CA SER A 206 -32.32 2.55 -18.73
C SER A 206 -32.64 1.41 -17.75
N SER A 207 -32.13 0.20 -17.99
CA SER A 207 -32.38 -1.00 -17.18
C SER A 207 -31.53 -1.10 -15.91
N VAL A 208 -30.63 -0.13 -15.65
CA VAL A 208 -29.75 -0.16 -14.48
C VAL A 208 -30.54 0.09 -13.20
N SER A 209 -30.54 -0.90 -12.30
CA SER A 209 -31.13 -0.77 -10.97
C SER A 209 -30.46 0.33 -10.14
N VAL A 210 -31.16 0.87 -9.14
CA VAL A 210 -30.61 1.86 -8.19
C VAL A 210 -29.29 1.38 -7.55
N ARG A 211 -29.28 0.13 -7.08
CA ARG A 211 -28.09 -0.51 -6.51
C ARG A 211 -26.93 -0.54 -7.50
N GLU A 212 -27.20 -0.99 -8.72
CA GLU A 212 -26.15 -1.11 -9.74
C GLU A 212 -25.65 0.28 -10.16
N ARG A 213 -26.52 1.27 -10.26
CA ARG A 213 -26.16 2.67 -10.55
C ARG A 213 -25.19 3.22 -9.50
N TYR A 214 -25.48 3.02 -8.22
CA TYR A 214 -24.57 3.41 -7.14
C TYR A 214 -23.19 2.74 -7.29
N ILE A 215 -23.16 1.42 -7.52
CA ILE A 215 -21.90 0.67 -7.67
C ILE A 215 -21.10 1.18 -8.88
N LEU A 216 -21.76 1.40 -10.02
CA LEU A 216 -21.10 1.87 -11.24
C LEU A 216 -20.52 3.28 -11.05
N LEU A 217 -21.26 4.22 -10.46
CA LEU A 217 -20.77 5.57 -10.15
C LEU A 217 -19.57 5.52 -9.20
N ARG A 218 -19.69 4.75 -8.11
CA ARG A 218 -18.63 4.56 -7.11
C ARG A 218 -17.36 4.00 -7.76
N ASP A 219 -17.51 2.93 -8.52
CA ASP A 219 -16.38 2.23 -9.14
C ASP A 219 -15.72 3.11 -10.22
N GLN A 220 -16.50 3.90 -10.98
CA GLN A 220 -15.93 4.82 -11.97
C GLN A 220 -15.06 5.89 -11.29
N ALA A 221 -15.59 6.56 -10.27
CA ALA A 221 -14.84 7.54 -9.48
C ALA A 221 -13.60 6.90 -8.84
N TRP A 222 -13.75 5.69 -8.29
CA TRP A 222 -12.66 4.94 -7.69
C TRP A 222 -11.50 4.71 -8.67
N PHE A 223 -11.75 4.13 -9.86
CA PHE A 223 -10.64 3.78 -10.76
C PHE A 223 -9.96 4.99 -11.38
N LYS A 224 -10.73 6.07 -11.65
CA LYS A 224 -10.16 7.36 -12.03
C LYS A 224 -9.23 7.86 -10.93
N LEU A 225 -9.71 7.95 -9.69
CA LEU A 225 -8.94 8.46 -8.56
C LEU A 225 -7.74 7.58 -8.21
N GLN A 226 -7.91 6.25 -8.20
CA GLN A 226 -6.89 5.28 -7.84
C GLN A 226 -5.66 5.34 -8.75
N PHE A 227 -5.83 5.66 -10.04
CA PHE A 227 -4.72 5.90 -10.95
C PHE A 227 -3.95 7.17 -10.55
N PHE A 228 -4.62 8.32 -10.52
CA PHE A 228 -3.95 9.62 -10.34
C PHE A 228 -3.47 9.90 -8.90
N ALA A 229 -4.11 9.30 -7.90
CA ALA A 229 -3.65 9.38 -6.51
C ALA A 229 -2.35 8.61 -6.30
N GLY A 230 -2.08 7.57 -7.12
CA GLY A 230 -0.95 6.67 -6.92
C GLY A 230 -0.97 5.95 -5.57
N ASP A 231 -2.09 5.97 -4.84
CA ASP A 231 -2.16 5.49 -3.46
C ASP A 231 -2.53 4.00 -3.35
N ARG A 232 -2.51 3.38 -2.16
CA ARG A 232 -2.95 1.99 -2.03
C ARG A 232 -4.47 1.94 -2.09
N ALA A 233 -5.02 0.93 -2.74
CA ALA A 233 -6.47 0.68 -2.72
C ALA A 233 -7.02 0.51 -1.30
N GLY A 234 -6.23 0.00 -0.36
CA GLY A 234 -6.61 -0.03 1.06
C GLY A 234 -6.60 1.34 1.74
N ASP A 235 -5.68 2.24 1.36
CA ASP A 235 -5.63 3.61 1.89
C ASP A 235 -6.82 4.41 1.33
N LEU A 236 -7.13 4.25 0.03
CA LEU A 236 -8.29 4.86 -0.62
C LEU A 236 -9.64 4.35 -0.09
N ALA A 237 -9.71 3.08 0.32
CA ALA A 237 -10.91 2.47 0.91
C ALA A 237 -11.32 3.16 2.21
N ASN A 238 -10.33 3.61 2.99
CA ASN A 238 -10.53 4.23 4.28
C ASN A 238 -10.69 5.75 4.20
N LEU A 239 -10.77 6.30 2.99
CA LEU A 239 -10.93 7.73 2.79
C LEU A 239 -12.29 8.20 3.34
N VAL A 240 -12.24 9.22 4.19
CA VAL A 240 -13.42 9.79 4.84
C VAL A 240 -13.80 11.09 4.12
N ALA A 241 -15.08 11.33 3.84
CA ALA A 241 -15.52 12.43 3.00
C ALA A 241 -15.09 13.82 3.52
N GLN A 242 -14.97 13.98 4.84
CA GLN A 242 -14.51 15.22 5.47
C GLN A 242 -13.05 15.57 5.15
N GLU A 243 -12.23 14.57 4.79
CA GLU A 243 -10.83 14.71 4.42
C GLU A 243 -10.62 15.14 2.97
N VAL A 244 -11.70 15.20 2.19
CA VAL A 244 -11.69 15.48 0.77
C VAL A 244 -12.26 16.87 0.53
N LYS A 245 -11.45 17.75 -0.06
CA LYS A 245 -11.85 19.14 -0.34
C LYS A 245 -11.58 19.48 -1.79
N TRP A 246 -12.54 20.13 -2.43
CA TRP A 246 -12.31 20.74 -3.73
C TRP A 246 -11.43 21.98 -3.58
N LEU A 247 -10.53 22.21 -4.55
CA LEU A 247 -9.94 23.53 -4.73
C LEU A 247 -11.03 24.53 -5.11
N ARG A 248 -10.84 25.82 -4.76
CA ARG A 248 -11.86 26.86 -4.96
C ARG A 248 -12.27 27.05 -6.43
N ASP A 249 -11.34 26.77 -7.34
CA ASP A 249 -11.51 26.87 -8.79
C ASP A 249 -11.86 25.52 -9.45
N TYR A 250 -12.09 24.47 -8.66
CA TYR A 250 -12.31 23.10 -9.14
C TYR A 250 -11.18 22.54 -10.03
N SER A 251 -9.98 23.12 -9.96
CA SER A 251 -8.79 22.62 -10.68
C SER A 251 -8.23 21.33 -10.10
N GLY A 252 -8.73 20.89 -8.94
CA GLY A 252 -8.26 19.70 -8.25
C GLY A 252 -8.99 19.39 -6.97
N ILE A 253 -8.61 18.27 -6.37
CA ILE A 253 -9.09 17.77 -5.10
C ILE A 253 -7.90 17.64 -4.16
N VAL A 254 -8.05 18.14 -2.95
CA VAL A 254 -7.11 17.99 -1.83
C VAL A 254 -7.60 16.85 -0.95
N PHE A 255 -6.72 15.91 -0.66
CA PHE A 255 -6.95 14.80 0.25
C PHE A 255 -6.06 14.99 1.48
N ASN A 256 -6.60 14.77 2.68
CA ASN A 256 -5.83 14.77 3.92
C ASN A 256 -6.02 13.44 4.66
N HIS A 257 -5.15 12.46 4.40
CA HIS A 257 -5.29 11.14 5.02
C HIS A 257 -4.96 11.17 6.52
N THR A 258 -5.95 11.09 7.40
CA THR A 258 -5.67 10.95 8.84
C THR A 258 -5.31 9.52 9.23
N PHE A 259 -5.69 8.52 8.41
CA PHE A 259 -5.38 7.10 8.62
C PHE A 259 -4.74 6.45 7.37
N GLY A 260 -3.64 5.71 7.58
CA GLY A 260 -2.94 4.94 6.54
C GLY A 260 -1.94 3.96 7.15
N LYS A 261 -1.39 3.03 6.35
CA LYS A 261 -0.51 1.93 6.81
C LYS A 261 0.71 2.36 7.65
N THR A 262 1.18 3.60 7.47
CA THR A 262 2.26 4.22 8.25
C THR A 262 1.95 5.70 8.38
N LEU A 263 2.18 6.31 9.56
CA LEU A 263 2.19 7.76 9.72
C LEU A 263 3.20 8.34 8.71
N ARG A 264 2.74 9.01 7.65
CA ARG A 264 3.64 9.56 6.61
C ARG A 264 4.16 10.93 7.07
N GLY A 265 4.98 10.93 8.12
CA GLY A 265 5.67 12.15 8.55
C GLY A 265 6.11 12.09 10.00
N GLY A 266 7.33 12.58 10.27
CA GLY A 266 7.66 13.07 11.61
C GLY A 266 6.77 14.27 11.97
N GLU A 267 6.83 14.67 13.25
CA GLU A 267 5.92 15.53 14.05
C GLU A 267 5.20 16.75 13.43
N ARG A 268 5.36 17.12 12.15
CA ARG A 268 4.78 18.34 11.57
C ARG A 268 4.37 18.30 10.08
N ARG A 269 4.18 17.13 9.45
CA ARG A 269 3.72 17.06 8.04
C ARG A 269 2.33 16.44 7.93
N SER A 270 1.39 17.19 7.38
CA SER A 270 0.08 16.68 6.97
C SER A 270 0.26 15.62 5.87
N ASN A 271 -0.50 14.53 5.91
CA ASN A 271 -0.56 13.52 4.84
C ASN A 271 -1.40 14.02 3.66
N MET A 272 -1.14 15.27 3.26
CA MET A 272 -1.94 15.97 2.28
C MET A 272 -1.37 15.73 0.88
N PHE A 273 -2.22 15.39 -0.08
CA PHE A 273 -1.86 15.39 -1.48
C PHE A 273 -2.99 15.97 -2.33
N VAL A 274 -2.62 16.38 -3.54
CA VAL A 274 -3.55 17.00 -4.49
C VAL A 274 -3.63 16.13 -5.74
N VAL A 275 -4.85 15.87 -6.18
CA VAL A 275 -5.12 15.29 -7.49
C VAL A 275 -5.70 16.38 -8.38
N LYS A 276 -5.00 16.70 -9.47
CA LYS A 276 -5.42 17.75 -10.40
C LYS A 276 -6.49 17.25 -11.37
N ARG A 277 -7.32 18.17 -11.83
CA ARG A 277 -8.14 18.00 -13.03
C ARG A 277 -7.20 17.78 -14.21
N CYS A 278 -7.50 16.80 -15.06
CA CYS A 278 -6.81 16.62 -16.33
C CYS A 278 -7.74 16.98 -17.49
N ASP A 279 -7.14 17.33 -18.63
CA ASP A 279 -7.87 17.78 -19.83
C ASP A 279 -8.78 16.69 -20.40
N ASP A 280 -8.37 15.43 -20.26
CA ASP A 280 -9.18 14.29 -20.67
C ASP A 280 -10.27 14.00 -19.63
N GLU A 281 -11.44 14.59 -19.83
CA GLU A 281 -12.59 14.46 -18.91
C GLU A 281 -13.08 13.02 -18.74
N VAL A 282 -12.83 12.15 -19.74
CA VAL A 282 -13.26 10.74 -19.70
C VAL A 282 -12.58 10.00 -18.55
N ILE A 283 -11.32 10.30 -18.28
CA ILE A 283 -10.53 9.67 -17.19
C ILE A 283 -10.32 10.60 -16.00
N CYS A 284 -10.80 11.84 -16.07
CA CYS A 284 -10.48 12.86 -15.08
C CYS A 284 -11.01 12.49 -13.69
N PRO A 285 -10.13 12.42 -12.67
CA PRO A 285 -10.52 12.04 -11.31
C PRO A 285 -11.41 13.09 -10.65
N VAL A 286 -11.23 14.37 -11.00
CA VAL A 286 -12.09 15.48 -10.55
C VAL A 286 -13.51 15.29 -11.07
N VAL A 287 -13.66 15.10 -12.40
CA VAL A 287 -14.96 14.85 -13.03
C VAL A 287 -15.60 13.57 -12.48
N GLY A 288 -14.84 12.47 -12.39
CA GLY A 288 -15.34 11.22 -11.87
C GLY A 288 -15.88 11.32 -10.44
N LEU A 289 -15.18 12.07 -9.57
CA LEU A 289 -15.67 12.28 -8.21
C LEU A 289 -16.87 13.24 -8.16
N GLN A 290 -16.94 14.24 -9.04
CA GLN A 290 -18.13 15.11 -9.18
C GLN A 290 -19.36 14.29 -9.58
N ASP A 291 -19.23 13.43 -10.59
CA ASP A 291 -20.30 12.54 -11.07
C ASP A 291 -20.79 11.61 -9.97
N PHE A 292 -19.87 11.05 -9.17
CA PHE A 292 -20.21 10.19 -8.06
C PHE A 292 -20.96 10.93 -6.94
N VAL A 293 -20.48 12.12 -6.55
CA VAL A 293 -21.14 12.93 -5.51
C VAL A 293 -22.53 13.39 -5.97
N SER A 294 -22.65 13.85 -7.21
CA SER A 294 -23.95 14.23 -7.80
C SER A 294 -24.89 13.03 -7.84
N GLY A 295 -24.43 11.89 -8.34
CA GLY A 295 -25.25 10.69 -8.42
C GLY A 295 -25.62 10.12 -7.04
N CYS A 296 -24.78 10.29 -6.02
CA CYS A 296 -25.15 9.95 -4.63
C CYS A 296 -26.28 10.84 -4.13
N LYS A 297 -26.22 12.14 -4.40
CA LYS A 297 -27.29 13.08 -4.05
C LYS A 297 -28.61 12.70 -4.73
N ASP A 298 -28.57 12.35 -6.02
CA ASP A 298 -29.75 11.92 -6.78
C ASP A 298 -30.36 10.61 -6.23
N LEU A 299 -29.52 9.76 -5.64
CA LEU A 299 -29.92 8.51 -4.99
C LEU A 299 -30.28 8.67 -3.50
N GLY A 300 -30.27 9.90 -2.96
CA GLY A 300 -30.57 10.17 -1.55
C GLY A 300 -29.47 9.72 -0.56
N VAL A 301 -28.24 9.55 -1.03
CA VAL A 301 -27.08 9.16 -0.22
C VAL A 301 -26.32 10.40 0.21
N ASP A 302 -26.33 10.70 1.51
CA ASP A 302 -25.57 11.81 2.08
C ASP A 302 -24.09 11.45 2.28
N LEU A 303 -23.19 12.19 1.61
CA LEU A 303 -21.74 12.08 1.72
C LEU A 303 -21.11 13.22 2.54
N SER A 304 -21.90 13.97 3.32
CA SER A 304 -21.40 15.07 4.17
C SER A 304 -20.41 14.60 5.25
N CYS A 305 -20.55 13.35 5.70
CA CYS A 305 -19.70 12.72 6.70
C CYS A 305 -19.51 11.21 6.45
N GLY A 306 -18.52 10.60 7.10
CA GLY A 306 -18.28 9.15 7.02
C GLY A 306 -17.45 8.74 5.81
N TYR A 307 -17.41 7.45 5.50
CA TYR A 307 -16.60 6.94 4.39
C TYR A 307 -17.06 7.49 3.05
N LEU A 308 -16.12 7.88 2.19
CA LEU A 308 -16.44 8.36 0.84
C LEU A 308 -16.95 7.21 -0.04
N PHE A 309 -16.21 6.10 -0.06
CA PHE A 309 -16.53 4.92 -0.86
C PHE A 309 -17.16 3.83 -0.01
N ARG A 310 -18.49 3.77 -0.04
CA ARG A 310 -19.28 2.93 0.85
C ARG A 310 -19.66 1.59 0.24
N VAL A 311 -19.92 0.61 1.11
CA VAL A 311 -20.55 -0.66 0.73
C VAL A 311 -22.05 -0.47 0.51
N VAL A 312 -22.61 -1.30 -0.37
CA VAL A 312 -24.06 -1.36 -0.62
C VAL A 312 -24.55 -2.79 -0.43
N THR A 313 -25.65 -2.91 0.30
CA THR A 313 -26.35 -4.16 0.58
C THR A 313 -27.11 -4.67 -0.64
N GLU A 314 -27.68 -5.88 -0.56
CA GLU A 314 -28.47 -6.46 -1.65
C GLU A 314 -29.78 -5.71 -1.91
N ASP A 315 -30.38 -5.17 -0.86
CA ASP A 315 -31.59 -4.34 -0.89
C ASP A 315 -31.30 -2.86 -1.15
N ALA A 316 -30.16 -2.56 -1.78
CA ALA A 316 -29.76 -1.22 -2.22
C ALA A 316 -29.52 -0.17 -1.12
N ARG A 317 -29.44 -0.57 0.16
CA ARG A 317 -29.04 0.34 1.24
C ARG A 317 -27.53 0.55 1.24
N VAL A 318 -27.11 1.80 1.18
CA VAL A 318 -25.71 2.21 1.32
C VAL A 318 -25.38 2.33 2.81
N LEU A 319 -24.36 1.60 3.27
CA LEU A 319 -23.94 1.60 4.68
C LEU A 319 -22.68 2.43 4.85
N ASP A 320 -22.54 3.16 5.95
CA ASP A 320 -21.31 3.90 6.27
C ASP A 320 -20.19 2.95 6.74
N GLN A 321 -19.70 2.15 5.80
CA GLN A 321 -18.58 1.22 5.97
C GLN A 321 -17.71 1.25 4.71
N PRO A 322 -16.38 1.13 4.84
CA PRO A 322 -15.47 1.25 3.73
C PRO A 322 -15.61 0.05 2.80
N VAL A 323 -15.49 0.29 1.49
CA VAL A 323 -15.35 -0.80 0.52
C VAL A 323 -14.05 -1.57 0.76
N SER A 324 -14.11 -2.90 0.82
CA SER A 324 -12.90 -3.70 1.05
C SER A 324 -12.04 -3.81 -0.20
N TYR A 325 -10.73 -4.03 -0.01
CA TYR A 325 -9.79 -4.32 -1.09
C TYR A 325 -10.26 -5.48 -1.98
N SER A 326 -10.81 -6.55 -1.37
CA SER A 326 -11.31 -7.71 -2.11
C SER A 326 -12.47 -7.36 -3.03
N VAL A 327 -13.39 -6.50 -2.58
CA VAL A 327 -14.50 -6.04 -3.43
C VAL A 327 -13.95 -5.26 -4.62
N VAL A 328 -13.06 -4.29 -4.40
CA VAL A 328 -12.44 -3.50 -5.47
C VAL A 328 -11.67 -4.40 -6.45
N TYR A 329 -10.93 -5.37 -5.94
CA TYR A 329 -10.22 -6.35 -6.74
C TYR A 329 -11.17 -7.14 -7.65
N ASP A 330 -12.28 -7.65 -7.11
CA ASP A 330 -13.25 -8.42 -7.90
C ASP A 330 -13.97 -7.55 -8.93
N ARG A 331 -14.32 -6.30 -8.57
CA ARG A 331 -14.88 -5.32 -9.51
C ARG A 331 -13.91 -5.02 -10.66
N LEU A 332 -12.64 -4.76 -10.36
CA LEU A 332 -11.61 -4.50 -11.36
C LEU A 332 -11.53 -5.64 -12.40
N ARG A 333 -11.54 -6.89 -11.95
CA ARG A 333 -11.52 -8.03 -12.88
C ARG A 333 -12.72 -8.07 -13.80
N VAL A 334 -13.92 -7.78 -13.30
CA VAL A 334 -15.11 -7.69 -14.15
C VAL A 334 -14.91 -6.64 -15.23
N TYR A 335 -14.43 -5.45 -14.86
CA TYR A 335 -14.25 -4.35 -15.80
C TYR A 335 -13.05 -4.47 -16.73
N LEU A 336 -12.09 -5.33 -16.44
CA LEU A 336 -11.03 -5.68 -17.39
C LEU A 336 -11.47 -6.79 -18.35
N ARG A 337 -12.22 -7.79 -17.85
CA ARG A 337 -12.67 -8.92 -18.67
C ARG A 337 -13.75 -8.57 -19.68
N LYS A 338 -14.72 -7.74 -19.28
CA LYS A 338 -15.84 -7.35 -20.15
C LYS A 338 -15.37 -6.66 -21.44
N PRO A 339 -14.40 -5.72 -21.41
CA PRO A 339 -13.79 -5.17 -22.61
C PRO A 339 -12.62 -6.00 -23.18
N GLY A 340 -12.29 -7.17 -22.60
CA GLY A 340 -11.26 -8.07 -23.15
C GLY A 340 -9.80 -7.65 -22.91
N VAL A 341 -9.52 -6.87 -21.86
CA VAL A 341 -8.17 -6.33 -21.55
C VAL A 341 -7.56 -6.87 -20.25
N ASP A 342 -8.14 -7.93 -19.66
CA ASP A 342 -7.62 -8.61 -18.45
C ASP A 342 -6.38 -9.43 -18.79
N GLU A 343 -5.23 -9.03 -18.25
CA GLU A 343 -3.97 -9.75 -18.35
C GLU A 343 -3.44 -10.18 -16.97
N GLY A 344 -4.31 -10.16 -15.94
CA GLY A 344 -3.97 -10.54 -14.57
C GLY A 344 -3.61 -9.36 -13.66
N GLU A 345 -4.06 -8.15 -13.99
CA GLU A 345 -3.86 -6.95 -13.16
C GLU A 345 -4.59 -7.03 -11.81
N THR A 346 -4.15 -6.18 -10.89
CA THR A 346 -4.69 -6.06 -9.53
C THR A 346 -4.87 -4.57 -9.20
N PRO A 347 -5.55 -4.18 -8.11
CA PRO A 347 -5.59 -2.78 -7.71
C PRO A 347 -4.20 -2.15 -7.47
N HIS A 348 -3.17 -2.95 -7.16
CA HIS A 348 -1.79 -2.44 -7.04
C HIS A 348 -1.19 -2.02 -8.40
N SER A 349 -1.73 -2.53 -9.51
CA SER A 349 -1.31 -2.22 -10.87
C SER A 349 -1.46 -0.74 -11.23
N PHE A 350 -2.43 -0.05 -10.65
CA PHE A 350 -2.64 1.40 -10.85
C PHE A 350 -1.45 2.21 -10.34
N ARG A 351 -0.87 1.82 -9.20
CA ARG A 351 0.29 2.51 -8.61
C ARG A 351 1.51 2.40 -9.51
N ALA A 352 1.78 1.19 -9.99
CA ALA A 352 2.89 0.94 -10.92
C ALA A 352 2.69 1.72 -12.23
N GLY A 353 1.48 1.66 -12.81
CA GLY A 353 1.17 2.37 -14.05
C GLY A 353 1.24 3.89 -13.93
N PHE A 354 0.77 4.45 -12.82
CA PHE A 354 0.89 5.89 -12.57
C PHE A 354 2.35 6.31 -12.38
N ALA A 355 3.14 5.56 -11.60
CA ALA A 355 4.55 5.87 -11.41
C ALA A 355 5.33 5.89 -12.74
N VAL A 356 5.06 4.92 -13.62
CA VAL A 356 5.65 4.89 -14.97
C VAL A 356 5.17 6.07 -15.81
N ALA A 357 3.85 6.32 -15.86
CA ALA A 357 3.30 7.44 -16.63
C ALA A 357 3.88 8.78 -16.17
N LEU A 358 4.05 8.96 -14.85
CA LEU A 358 4.63 10.16 -14.28
C LEU A 358 6.12 10.30 -14.64
N ALA A 359 6.89 9.21 -14.58
CA ALA A 359 8.29 9.20 -15.02
C ALA A 359 8.43 9.54 -16.52
N MET A 360 7.55 8.97 -17.36
CA MET A 360 7.56 9.19 -18.80
C MET A 360 7.04 10.57 -19.22
N SER A 361 6.24 11.23 -18.37
CA SER A 361 5.65 12.53 -18.70
C SER A 361 6.66 13.69 -18.77
N GLY A 362 7.91 13.48 -18.33
CA GLY A 362 8.91 14.54 -18.18
C GLY A 362 8.56 15.59 -17.14
N SER A 363 7.40 15.46 -16.46
CA SER A 363 6.92 16.43 -15.46
C SER A 363 7.60 16.28 -14.10
N VAL A 364 8.46 15.26 -13.95
CA VAL A 364 9.23 15.00 -12.75
C VAL A 364 10.72 15.00 -13.10
N SER A 365 11.47 15.89 -12.46
CA SER A 365 12.93 16.00 -12.64
C SER A 365 13.70 15.03 -11.74
N GLU A 366 13.07 14.47 -10.71
CA GLU A 366 13.72 13.62 -9.69
C GLU A 366 12.83 12.46 -9.24
N VAL A 367 13.38 11.24 -9.22
CA VAL A 367 12.67 10.02 -8.75
C VAL A 367 12.06 10.18 -7.36
N GLY A 368 12.68 10.99 -6.49
CA GLY A 368 12.17 11.34 -5.17
C GLY A 368 10.78 12.01 -5.17
N GLN A 369 10.39 12.70 -6.24
CA GLN A 369 9.05 13.28 -6.36
C GLN A 369 7.99 12.20 -6.62
N ILE A 370 8.29 11.21 -7.49
CA ILE A 370 7.42 10.04 -7.70
C ILE A 370 7.29 9.25 -6.40
N MET A 371 8.40 9.03 -5.70
CA MET A 371 8.43 8.31 -4.42
C MET A 371 7.56 8.99 -3.35
N ARG A 372 7.65 10.31 -3.21
CA ARG A 372 6.82 11.07 -2.26
C ARG A 372 5.33 10.99 -2.61
N HIS A 373 4.99 11.15 -3.88
CA HIS A 373 3.59 11.11 -4.34
C HIS A 373 2.96 9.73 -4.17
N VAL A 374 3.65 8.68 -4.61
CA VAL A 374 3.16 7.30 -4.55
C VAL A 374 3.30 6.71 -3.13
N GLY A 375 4.17 7.28 -2.29
CA GLY A 375 4.43 6.80 -0.93
C GLY A 375 5.37 5.59 -0.89
N TRP A 376 6.48 5.65 -1.63
CA TRP A 376 7.59 4.69 -1.58
C TRP A 376 8.76 5.28 -0.78
N PHE A 377 9.38 4.46 0.08
CA PHE A 377 10.35 4.94 1.09
C PHE A 377 11.82 4.84 0.65
N GLY A 378 12.12 4.22 -0.49
CA GLY A 378 13.50 4.09 -0.99
C GLY A 378 13.57 3.93 -2.50
N GLU A 379 14.71 4.30 -3.09
CA GLU A 379 14.98 4.23 -4.54
C GLU A 379 14.82 2.80 -5.06
N GLY A 380 15.33 1.81 -4.33
CA GLY A 380 15.12 0.39 -4.69
C GLY A 380 13.65 -0.04 -4.71
N SER A 381 12.77 0.59 -3.92
CA SER A 381 11.32 0.36 -4.07
C SER A 381 10.77 1.02 -5.33
N ALA A 382 11.26 2.21 -5.68
CA ALA A 382 10.84 2.91 -6.89
C ALA A 382 11.25 2.16 -8.15
N GLU A 383 12.50 1.71 -8.25
CA GLU A 383 13.00 0.88 -9.35
C GLU A 383 12.21 -0.43 -9.46
N TYR A 384 12.05 -1.13 -8.33
CA TYR A 384 11.33 -2.40 -8.28
C TYR A 384 9.87 -2.25 -8.75
N TYR A 385 9.12 -1.28 -8.24
CA TYR A 385 7.68 -1.16 -8.54
C TYR A 385 7.37 -0.41 -9.84
N SER A 386 8.27 0.46 -10.32
CA SER A 386 8.08 1.15 -11.60
C SER A 386 8.38 0.26 -12.80
N ARG A 387 9.26 -0.74 -12.67
CA ARG A 387 9.67 -1.62 -13.79
C ARG A 387 10.23 -0.86 -15.00
N LEU A 388 10.71 0.37 -14.82
CA LEU A 388 11.24 1.20 -15.92
C LEU A 388 12.32 0.47 -16.74
N PRO A 389 13.32 -0.21 -16.14
CA PRO A 389 14.33 -0.94 -16.91
C PRO A 389 13.74 -2.05 -17.80
N ALA A 390 12.80 -2.83 -17.25
CA ALA A 390 12.17 -3.94 -17.97
C ALA A 390 11.21 -3.50 -19.09
N LEU A 391 10.80 -2.22 -19.12
CA LEU A 391 10.02 -1.63 -20.20
C LEU A 391 10.91 -1.12 -21.34
N VAL A 392 12.16 -0.75 -21.04
CA VAL A 392 13.16 -0.32 -22.02
C VAL A 392 13.78 -1.52 -22.74
N GLU A 393 13.88 -2.67 -22.06
CA GLU A 393 14.42 -3.92 -22.61
C GLU A 393 13.42 -4.72 -23.47
N SER A 394 12.19 -4.24 -23.70
CA SER A 394 11.25 -4.96 -24.57
C SER A 394 11.69 -4.83 -26.04
N ASP A 395 11.79 -5.96 -26.76
CA ASP A 395 12.26 -6.11 -28.15
C ASP A 395 11.50 -5.29 -29.23
N CYS A 396 10.66 -4.35 -28.84
CA CYS A 396 10.03 -3.40 -29.75
C CYS A 396 10.99 -2.25 -30.04
N VAL A 397 11.82 -2.44 -31.08
CA VAL A 397 12.61 -1.36 -31.69
C VAL A 397 11.64 -0.41 -32.41
N ALA A 398 11.90 0.90 -32.30
CA ALA A 398 11.09 1.97 -32.88
C ALA A 398 10.96 1.89 -34.41
#